data_AF-A0A3D0JP85-F1
#
_entry.id   AF-A0A3D0JP85-F1
#
_cell.length_a   1.000
_cell.length_b   1.000
_cell.length_c   1.000
_cell.angle_alpha   90.00
_cell.angle_beta   90.00
_cell.angle_gamma   90.00
#
_symmetry.space_group_name_H-M   'P 1'
#
loop_
_entity.id
_entity.type
_entity.pdbx_description
1 polymer ?
#
loop_
_entity_poly.entity_id
_entity_poly.type
_entity_poly.pdbx_seq_one_letter_code
_entity_poly.pdbx_strand_id
1 'polypeptide(L)'
;MNYVLYAVPFFFLLIALELLADRWRGMRTYRLADALNSLSAGVLSQATGILTKVVGLLTYAFAWEQLALFELSENSLWVWIFAFVFY
;
A
#
# COMPACT_ATOMS: atom_id res chain seq x y z
N MET A 1 -1.22 -4.86 -9.15
CA MET A 1 -0.44 -3.69 -9.61
C MET A 1 -0.45 -2.64 -8.50
N ASN A 2 0.69 -2.29 -7.91
CA ASN A 2 0.76 -1.25 -6.87
C ASN A 2 0.73 0.14 -7.53
N TYR A 3 -0.46 0.62 -7.88
CA TYR A 3 -0.65 1.94 -8.50
C TYR A 3 -0.12 3.10 -7.64
N VAL A 4 -0.09 2.91 -6.31
CA VAL A 4 0.45 3.89 -5.36
C VAL A 4 1.93 4.16 -5.59
N LEU A 5 2.74 3.14 -5.94
CA LEU A 5 4.18 3.32 -6.18
C LEU A 5 4.44 4.26 -7.36
N TYR A 6 3.60 4.15 -8.41
CA TYR A 6 3.66 5.03 -9.56
C TYR A 6 3.08 6.41 -9.27
N ALA A 7 2.11 6.53 -8.35
CA ALA A 7 1.50 7.82 -8.02
C ALA A 7 2.49 8.78 -7.33
N VAL A 8 3.45 8.28 -6.54
CA VAL A 8 4.42 9.09 -5.79
C VAL A 8 5.21 10.06 -6.69
N PRO A 9 5.92 9.63 -7.76
CA PRO A 9 6.67 10.54 -8.62
C PRO A 9 5.78 11.57 -9.34
N PHE A 10 4.57 11.18 -9.74
CA PHE A 10 3.61 12.14 -10.32
C PHE A 10 3.15 13.17 -9.30
N PHE A 11 2.99 12.79 -8.04
CA PHE A 11 2.60 13.70 -6.97
C PHE A 11 3.66 14.80 -6.75
N PHE A 12 4.95 14.42 -6.71
CA PHE A 12 6.04 15.39 -6.63
C PHE A 12 6.13 16.30 -7.87
N LEU A 13 5.89 15.74 -9.06
CA LEU A 13 5.84 16.51 -10.30
C LEU A 13 4.70 17.55 -10.24
N LEU A 14 3.53 17.16 -9.77
CA LEU A 14 2.38 18.06 -9.61
C LEU A 14 2.65 19.16 -8.60
N ILE A 15 3.28 18.86 -7.46
CA ILE A 15 3.71 19.86 -6.47
C ILE A 15 4.66 20.89 -7.11
N ALA A 16 5.63 20.42 -7.92
CA ALA A 16 6.56 21.31 -8.62
C ALA A 16 5.85 22.17 -9.69
N LEU A 17 4.92 21.59 -10.44
CA LEU A 17 4.11 22.32 -11.41
C LEU A 17 3.22 23.37 -10.77
N GLU A 18 2.61 23.06 -9.62
CA GLU A 18 1.80 24.00 -8.85
C GLU A 18 2.64 25.21 -8.40
N LEU A 19 3.84 24.96 -7.86
CA LEU A 19 4.77 26.01 -7.45
C LEU A 19 5.21 26.89 -8.63
N LEU A 20 5.51 26.28 -9.78
CA LEU A 20 5.88 27.00 -11.00
C LEU A 20 4.72 27.84 -11.53
N ALA A 21 3.50 27.29 -11.54
CA ALA A 21 2.30 27.96 -12.00
C ALA A 21 1.94 29.18 -11.12
N ASP A 22 2.05 29.05 -9.80
CA ASP A 22 1.83 30.17 -8.86
C ASP A 22 2.83 31.30 -9.12
N ARG A 23 4.11 30.93 -9.30
CA ARG A 23 5.19 31.88 -9.61
C ARG A 23 5.03 32.57 -10.96
N TRP A 24 4.56 31.86 -11.99
CA TRP A 24 4.29 32.44 -13.32
C TRP A 24 3.07 33.37 -13.33
N ARG A 25 2.05 33.05 -12.53
CA ARG A 25 0.82 33.85 -12.42
C ARG A 25 0.98 35.04 -11.46
N GLY A 26 2.09 35.12 -10.72
CA GLY A 26 2.33 36.17 -9.72
C GLY A 26 1.38 36.12 -8.52
N MET A 27 0.60 35.03 -8.40
CA MET A 27 -0.22 34.77 -7.23
C MET A 27 0.68 34.13 -6.17
N ARG A 28 0.39 34.39 -4.88
CA ARG A 28 1.07 33.78 -3.73
C ARG A 28 0.08 32.87 -3.01
N THR A 29 -0.61 32.04 -3.77
CA THR A 29 -1.65 31.16 -3.23
C THR A 29 -1.05 29.84 -2.72
N TYR A 30 0.18 29.51 -3.13
CA TYR A 30 0.87 28.31 -2.69
C TYR A 30 1.20 28.34 -1.19
N ARG A 31 0.67 27.37 -0.44
CA ARG A 31 0.90 27.21 1.00
C ARG A 31 1.68 25.92 1.25
N LEU A 32 2.90 26.06 1.77
CA LEU A 32 3.74 24.92 2.15
C LEU A 32 3.05 23.98 3.15
N ALA A 33 2.22 24.54 4.03
CA ALA A 33 1.43 23.77 4.99
C ALA A 33 0.48 22.77 4.31
N ASP A 34 -0.13 23.15 3.18
CA ASP A 34 -1.07 22.30 2.46
C ASP A 34 -0.31 21.15 1.76
N ALA A 35 0.82 21.46 1.12
CA ALA A 35 1.69 20.45 0.51
C ALA A 35 2.23 19.45 1.56
N LEU A 36 2.65 19.93 2.74
CA LEU A 36 3.12 19.08 3.83
C LEU A 36 2.02 18.18 4.39
N ASN A 37 0.80 18.71 4.55
CA ASN A 37 -0.35 17.93 5.00
C ASN A 37 -0.70 16.83 3.99
N SER A 38 -0.72 17.13 2.70
CA SER A 38 -0.96 16.12 1.66
C SER A 38 0.13 15.03 1.63
N LEU A 39 1.40 15.42 1.76
CA LEU A 39 2.50 14.45 1.84
C LEU A 39 2.38 13.56 3.09
N SER A 40 2.07 14.16 4.23
CA SER A 40 1.88 13.44 5.49
C SER A 40 0.74 12.43 5.41
N ALA A 41 -0.37 12.80 4.77
CA ALA A 41 -1.49 11.88 4.52
C ALA A 41 -1.07 10.71 3.61
N GLY A 42 -0.29 10.98 2.56
CA GLY A 42 0.25 9.94 1.68
C GLY A 42 1.19 8.96 2.39
N VAL A 43 2.11 9.48 3.20
CA VAL A 43 3.02 8.66 4.03
C VAL A 43 2.23 7.82 5.03
N LEU A 44 1.25 8.41 5.70
CA LEU A 44 0.40 7.71 6.66
C LEU A 44 -0.39 6.58 5.98
N SER A 45 -0.93 6.82 4.79
CA SER A 45 -1.64 5.79 4.00
C SER A 45 -0.72 4.61 3.68
N GLN A 46 0.51 4.89 3.22
CA GLN A 46 1.49 3.84 2.92
C GLN A 46 1.94 3.08 4.18
N ALA A 47 2.19 3.79 5.28
CA ALA A 47 2.57 3.20 6.55
C ALA A 47 1.46 2.28 7.09
N THR A 48 0.21 2.73 7.04
CA THR A 48 -0.95 1.92 7.43
C THR A 48 -1.09 0.69 6.54
N GLY A 49 -0.88 0.81 5.23
CA GLY A 49 -0.90 -0.31 4.31
C GLY A 49 0.16 -1.37 4.61
N ILE A 50 1.37 -0.95 5.01
CA ILE A 50 2.42 -1.87 5.46
C ILE A 50 2.02 -2.53 6.78
N LEU A 51 1.55 -1.75 7.75
CA LEU A 51 1.12 -2.25 9.05
C LEU A 51 0.05 -3.34 8.90
N THR A 52 -0.99 -3.09 8.11
CA THR A 52 -2.07 -4.07 7.88
C THR A 52 -1.54 -5.36 7.25
N LYS A 53 -0.58 -5.27 6.31
CA LYS A 53 0.05 -6.46 5.72
C LYS A 53 0.86 -7.25 6.73
N VAL A 54 1.63 -6.57 7.58
CA VAL A 54 2.42 -7.20 8.65
C VAL A 54 1.50 -7.87 9.66
N VAL A 55 0.48 -7.17 10.14
CA VAL A 55 -0.51 -7.72 11.07
C VAL A 55 -1.23 -8.92 10.44
N GLY A 56 -1.63 -8.82 9.17
CA GLY A 56 -2.24 -9.92 8.44
C GLY A 56 -1.34 -11.15 8.35
N LEU A 57 -0.06 -10.95 8.01
CA LEU A 57 0.92 -12.04 7.93
C LEU A 57 1.16 -12.69 9.29
N LEU A 58 1.35 -11.90 10.35
CA LEU A 58 1.56 -12.41 11.71
C LEU A 58 0.33 -13.17 12.22
N THR A 59 -0.86 -12.62 11.99
CA THR A 59 -2.12 -13.26 12.37
C THR A 59 -2.28 -14.60 11.63
N TYR A 60 -1.98 -14.62 10.33
CA TYR A 60 -2.00 -15.85 9.54
C TYR A 60 -0.99 -16.89 10.05
N ALA A 61 0.26 -16.49 10.29
CA ALA A 61 1.30 -17.38 10.80
C ALA A 61 0.93 -17.97 12.17
N PHE A 62 0.42 -17.14 13.08
CA PHE A 62 -0.05 -17.59 14.39
C PHE A 62 -1.23 -18.55 14.28
N ALA A 63 -2.20 -18.24 13.42
CA ALA A 63 -3.33 -19.12 13.16
C ALA A 63 -2.87 -20.45 12.53
N TRP A 64 -1.88 -20.42 11.65
CA TRP A 64 -1.29 -21.62 11.07
C TRP A 64 -0.65 -22.50 12.14
N GLU A 65 0.19 -21.95 13.02
CA GLU A 65 0.85 -22.74 14.07
C GLU A 65 -0.14 -23.34 15.08
N GLN A 66 -1.20 -22.62 15.43
CA GLN A 66 -2.08 -22.99 16.54
C GLN A 66 -3.42 -23.63 16.12
N LEU A 67 -3.90 -23.35 14.91
CA LEU A 67 -5.22 -23.77 14.42
C LEU A 67 -5.15 -24.69 13.20
N ALA A 68 -3.96 -24.99 12.66
CA ALA A 68 -3.85 -25.97 11.59
C ALA A 68 -4.14 -27.38 12.14
N LEU A 69 -5.36 -27.86 11.89
CA LEU A 69 -5.81 -29.19 12.29
C LEU A 69 -5.26 -30.30 11.39
N PHE A 70 -4.93 -29.97 10.14
CA PHE A 70 -4.45 -30.91 9.14
C PHE A 70 -3.29 -30.32 8.37
N GLU A 71 -2.20 -31.07 8.27
CA GLU A 71 -1.05 -30.71 7.46
C GLU A 71 -1.23 -31.28 6.05
N LEU A 72 -1.55 -30.42 5.08
CA LEU A 72 -1.74 -30.82 3.70
C LEU A 72 -0.40 -30.73 2.96
N SER A 73 0.13 -31.87 2.53
CA SER A 73 1.42 -31.92 1.84
C SER A 73 1.38 -31.23 0.47
N GLU A 74 2.32 -30.31 0.25
CA GLU A 74 2.54 -29.62 -1.02
C GLU A 74 2.94 -30.54 -2.19
N ASN A 75 3.48 -31.72 -1.88
CA ASN A 75 3.89 -32.73 -2.88
C ASN A 75 2.73 -33.57 -3.43
N SER A 76 1.52 -33.44 -2.86
CA SER A 76 0.36 -34.21 -3.30
C SER A 76 -0.48 -33.41 -4.29
N LEU A 77 -0.55 -33.89 -5.54
CA LEU A 77 -1.39 -33.28 -6.58
C LEU A 77 -2.86 -33.15 -6.18
N TRP A 78 -3.38 -34.04 -5.34
CA TRP A 78 -4.77 -33.98 -4.87
C TRP A 78 -5.03 -32.75 -3.99
N VAL A 79 -4.04 -32.28 -3.22
CA VAL A 79 -4.16 -31.07 -2.40
C VAL A 79 -4.38 -29.85 -3.29
N TRP A 80 -3.68 -29.78 -4.42
CA TRP A 80 -3.85 -28.70 -5.40
C TRP A 80 -5.20 -28.76 -6.12
N ILE A 81 -5.65 -29.95 -6.50
CA ILE A 81 -6.97 -30.14 -7.12
C ILE A 81 -8.07 -29.73 -6.14
N PHE A 82 -7.97 -30.19 -4.88
CA PHE A 82 -8.90 -29.82 -3.82
C PHE A 82 -8.90 -28.32 -3.57
N ALA A 83 -7.72 -27.70 -3.41
CA ALA A 83 -7.59 -26.25 -3.26
C ALA A 83 -8.23 -25.51 -4.44
N PHE A 84 -7.95 -25.88 -5.68
CA PHE A 84 -8.54 -25.22 -6.85
C PHE A 84 -10.06 -25.28 -6.90
N VAL A 85 -10.68 -26.38 -6.47
CA VAL A 85 -12.14 -26.54 -6.45
C VAL A 85 -12.79 -25.69 -5.34
N PHE A 86 -12.09 -25.46 -4.23
CA PHE A 86 -12.64 -24.82 -3.03
C PHE A 86 -12.07 -23.43 -2.70
N TYR A 87 -11.07 -22.94 -3.45
CA TYR A 87 -10.44 -21.62 -3.31
C TYR A 87 -11.32 -20.52 -3.93
#